data_AF-A0A720UCG2-F1
#
_entry.id   AF-A0A720UCG2-F1
#
_cell.length_a   1.000
_cell.length_b   1.000
_cell.length_c   1.000
_cell.angle_alpha   90.00
_cell.angle_beta   90.00
_cell.angle_gamma   90.00
#
_symmetry.space_group_name_H-M   'P 1'
#
loop_
_entity.id
_entity.type
_entity.pdbx_description
1 polymer ?
#
loop_
_entity_poly.entity_id
_entity_poly.type
_entity_poly.pdbx_seq_one_letter_code
_entity_poly.pdbx_strand_id
1 'polypeptide(L)'
;MTSSLPSGQTSVLLQMTQRLALSDAHFRRICQLIYQRAGIVLADHKRDMVYNRLVRRLRALGLDDFGRYLSMLEANQNSAEWQAFINALTTNLTAFFREAHHFPILAEHARRRHGEYRVWSAAASTGEEPYSIAITLADALGMAPGRWKVFASDIDTEVLEKARSG
;
A
#
# COMPACT_ATOMS: atom_id res chain seq x y z
N MET A 1 -52.00 17.59 33.48
CA MET A 1 -51.73 17.59 32.02
C MET A 1 -50.24 17.44 31.83
N THR A 2 -49.83 16.19 31.63
CA THR A 2 -48.44 15.72 31.51
C THR A 2 -48.00 15.86 30.06
N SER A 3 -46.97 16.64 29.80
CA SER A 3 -46.29 16.70 28.50
C SER A 3 -44.89 16.14 28.67
N SER A 4 -44.75 14.86 28.30
CA SER A 4 -43.50 14.11 28.23
C SER A 4 -42.75 14.48 26.95
N LEU A 5 -41.51 14.92 27.11
CA LEU A 5 -40.56 15.11 26.01
C LEU A 5 -40.18 13.73 25.41
N PRO A 6 -40.02 13.62 24.07
CA PRO A 6 -39.73 12.34 23.42
C PRO A 6 -38.27 11.95 23.64
N SER A 7 -38.07 10.92 24.47
CA SER A 7 -36.81 10.23 24.77
C SER A 7 -36.34 9.35 23.60
N GLY A 8 -36.04 9.96 22.45
CA GLY A 8 -35.70 9.21 21.23
C GLY A 8 -34.58 9.78 20.35
N GLN A 9 -34.04 10.98 20.64
CA GLN A 9 -33.09 11.63 19.71
C GLN A 9 -31.64 11.73 20.21
N THR A 10 -31.37 11.40 21.47
CA THR A 10 -30.02 11.49 22.05
C THR A 10 -29.10 10.31 21.69
N SER A 11 -29.63 9.23 21.11
CA SER A 11 -28.88 8.00 20.83
C SER A 11 -28.04 8.04 19.54
N VAL A 12 -28.31 8.95 18.61
CA VAL A 12 -27.62 8.97 17.31
C VAL A 12 -26.38 9.88 17.34
N LEU A 13 -26.38 10.93 18.16
CA LEU A 13 -25.22 11.80 18.35
C LEU A 13 -24.15 11.23 19.29
N LEU A 14 -24.48 10.19 20.06
CA LEU A 14 -23.55 9.48 20.94
C LEU A 14 -22.89 8.27 20.25
N GLN A 15 -22.85 8.22 18.91
CA GLN A 15 -21.76 7.55 18.21
C GLN A 15 -20.50 8.45 18.24
N MET A 16 -20.17 8.93 19.45
CA MET A 16 -18.85 9.49 19.71
C MET A 16 -17.88 8.35 19.42
N THR A 17 -17.07 8.56 18.39
CA THR A 17 -16.10 7.62 17.85
C THR A 17 -15.34 6.99 19.01
N GLN A 18 -15.73 5.78 19.44
CA GLN A 18 -14.97 5.09 20.48
C GLN A 18 -13.59 4.90 19.88
N ARG A 19 -12.62 5.61 20.46
CA ARG A 19 -11.25 5.58 19.99
C ARG A 19 -10.75 4.18 20.36
N LEU A 20 -10.79 3.27 19.39
CA LEU A 20 -10.24 1.94 19.54
C LEU A 20 -8.82 2.05 20.11
N ALA A 21 -8.54 1.32 21.19
CA ALA A 21 -7.22 1.34 21.78
C ALA A 21 -6.33 0.32 21.07
N LEU A 22 -5.25 0.78 20.46
CA LEU A 22 -4.17 -0.10 20.04
C LEU A 22 -3.22 -0.32 21.23
N SER A 23 -3.25 -1.51 21.82
CA SER A 23 -2.35 -1.91 22.91
C SER A 23 -0.94 -2.21 22.40
N ASP A 24 0.05 -2.21 23.30
CA ASP A 24 1.44 -2.57 22.94
C ASP A 24 1.56 -4.00 22.44
N ALA A 25 0.80 -4.92 23.03
CA ALA A 25 0.74 -6.30 22.60
C ALA A 25 0.20 -6.43 21.16
N HIS A 26 -0.90 -5.73 20.84
CA HIS A 26 -1.45 -5.71 19.49
C HIS A 26 -0.51 -5.04 18.49
N PHE A 27 0.14 -3.94 18.86
CA PHE A 27 1.12 -3.28 18.00
C PHE A 27 2.30 -4.19 17.67
N ARG A 28 2.89 -4.86 18.67
CA ARG A 28 3.98 -5.83 18.45
C ARG A 28 3.53 -6.99 17.56
N ARG A 29 2.30 -7.49 17.75
CA ARG A 29 1.72 -8.54 16.91
C ARG A 29 1.56 -8.07 15.46
N ILE A 30 1.08 -6.84 15.23
CA ILE A 30 1.04 -6.24 13.88
C ILE A 30 2.43 -6.19 13.25
N CYS A 31 3.44 -5.71 13.99
CA CYS A 31 4.83 -5.66 13.50
C CYS A 31 5.35 -7.04 13.12
N GLN A 32 5.06 -8.07 13.91
CA GLN A 32 5.45 -9.46 13.61
C GLN A 32 4.75 -9.99 12.36
N LEU A 33 3.43 -9.80 12.25
CA LEU A 33 2.65 -10.29 11.12
C LEU A 33 3.07 -9.63 9.80
N ILE A 34 3.24 -8.31 9.78
CA ILE A 34 3.66 -7.62 8.55
C ILE A 34 5.11 -7.94 8.17
N TYR A 35 5.98 -8.15 9.15
CA TYR A 35 7.35 -8.59 8.90
C TYR A 35 7.38 -9.99 8.28
N GLN A 36 6.64 -10.95 8.85
CA GLN A 36 6.58 -12.31 8.31
C GLN A 36 5.96 -12.37 6.92
N ARG A 37 4.98 -11.51 6.63
CA ARG A 37 4.24 -11.53 5.36
C ARG A 37 4.92 -10.74 4.24
N ALA A 38 5.54 -9.60 4.56
CA ALA A 38 6.03 -8.62 3.59
C ALA A 38 7.46 -8.12 3.86
N GLY A 39 8.12 -8.58 4.93
CA GLY A 39 9.47 -8.13 5.30
C GLY A 39 9.55 -6.70 5.84
N ILE A 40 8.42 -6.02 6.04
CA ILE A 40 8.38 -4.63 6.47
C ILE A 40 8.69 -4.53 7.97
N VAL A 41 9.76 -3.82 8.32
CA VAL A 41 10.08 -3.49 9.71
C VAL A 41 9.42 -2.17 10.09
N LEU A 42 8.49 -2.22 11.05
CA LEU A 42 7.84 -1.04 11.60
C LEU A 42 8.55 -0.60 12.89
N ALA A 43 8.99 0.65 12.92
CA ALA A 43 9.56 1.27 14.11
C ALA A 43 8.44 1.82 15.04
N ASP A 44 8.72 1.90 16.35
CA ASP A 44 7.73 2.32 17.36
C ASP A 44 7.12 3.70 17.07
N HIS A 45 7.90 4.64 16.54
CA HIS A 45 7.42 5.98 16.18
C HIS A 45 6.36 5.97 15.05
N LYS A 46 6.17 4.85 14.34
CA LYS A 46 5.12 4.69 13.31
C LYS A 46 3.79 4.19 13.89
N ARG A 47 3.66 3.99 15.21
CA ARG A 47 2.45 3.46 15.85
C ARG A 47 1.18 4.22 15.47
N ASP A 48 1.21 5.55 15.48
CA ASP A 48 0.03 6.36 15.16
C ASP A 48 -0.37 6.20 13.69
N MET A 49 0.60 6.09 12.78
CA MET A 49 0.35 5.79 11.37
C MET A 49 -0.32 4.41 11.24
N VAL A 50 0.21 3.39 11.90
CA VAL A 50 -0.35 2.02 11.91
C VAL A 50 -1.80 2.03 12.41
N TYR A 51 -2.05 2.68 13.54
CA TYR A 51 -3.38 2.82 14.11
C TYR A 51 -4.35 3.49 13.11
N ASN A 52 -3.98 4.65 12.57
CA ASN A 52 -4.84 5.43 11.68
C ASN A 52 -5.17 4.70 10.37
N ARG A 53 -4.28 3.81 9.91
CA ARG A 53 -4.50 3.02 8.69
C ARG A 53 -5.31 1.76 8.96
N LEU A 54 -5.01 1.02 10.03
CA LEU A 54 -5.73 -0.23 10.35
C LEU A 54 -7.10 -0.01 10.95
N VAL A 55 -7.35 1.10 11.66
CA VAL A 55 -8.71 1.40 12.18
C VAL A 55 -9.74 1.50 11.04
N ARG A 56 -9.32 1.88 9.82
CA ARG A 56 -10.18 1.88 8.64
C ARG A 56 -10.56 0.46 8.21
N ARG A 57 -9.65 -0.50 8.34
CA ARG A 57 -9.93 -1.93 8.09
C ARG A 57 -10.93 -2.48 9.10
N LEU A 58 -10.72 -2.19 10.39
CA LEU A 58 -11.66 -2.60 11.44
C LEU A 58 -13.07 -2.07 11.17
N ARG A 59 -13.21 -0.78 10.82
CA ARG A 59 -14.51 -0.19 10.45
C ARG A 59 -15.13 -0.84 9.22
N ALA A 60 -14.35 -1.12 8.18
CA ALA A 60 -14.83 -1.77 6.96
C ALA A 60 -15.37 -3.18 7.23
N LEU A 61 -14.86 -3.86 8.25
CA LEU A 61 -15.28 -5.20 8.68
C LEU A 61 -16.31 -5.19 9.82
N GLY A 62 -16.72 -4.00 10.31
CA GLY A 62 -17.61 -3.88 11.46
C GLY A 62 -17.00 -4.38 12.78
N LEU A 63 -15.67 -4.38 12.89
CA LEU A 63 -14.94 -4.82 14.09
C LEU A 63 -14.59 -3.64 15.00
N ASP A 64 -14.69 -3.89 16.30
CA ASP A 64 -14.47 -2.93 17.39
C ASP A 64 -13.30 -3.33 18.31
N ASP A 65 -12.53 -4.35 17.93
CA ASP A 65 -11.36 -4.82 18.67
C ASP A 65 -10.21 -5.27 17.74
N PHE A 66 -9.00 -4.78 18.03
CA PHE A 66 -7.79 -5.18 17.32
C PHE A 66 -7.43 -6.65 17.56
N GLY A 67 -7.73 -7.20 18.74
CA GLY A 67 -7.47 -8.60 19.05
C GLY A 67 -8.27 -9.54 18.14
N ARG A 68 -9.56 -9.25 17.95
CA ARG A 68 -10.45 -9.94 17.00
C ARG A 68 -9.96 -9.82 15.56
N TYR A 69 -9.56 -8.63 15.13
CA TYR A 69 -9.02 -8.42 13.78
C TYR A 69 -7.77 -9.25 13.52
N LEU A 70 -6.81 -9.24 14.46
CA LEU A 70 -5.56 -9.99 14.32
C LEU A 70 -5.79 -11.50 14.37
N SER A 71 -6.66 -11.97 15.27
CA SER A 71 -7.00 -13.39 15.36
C SER A 71 -7.70 -13.89 14.09
N MET A 72 -8.57 -13.07 13.49
CA MET A 72 -9.22 -13.39 12.21
C MET A 72 -8.20 -13.51 11.06
N LEU A 73 -7.22 -12.60 11.00
CA LEU A 73 -6.13 -12.66 10.02
C LEU A 73 -5.31 -13.95 10.19
N GLU A 74 -4.89 -14.28 11.40
CA GLU A 74 -4.03 -15.45 11.65
C GLU A 74 -4.75 -16.78 11.45
N ALA A 75 -6.03 -16.85 11.80
CA ALA A 75 -6.86 -18.04 11.61
C ALA A 75 -7.07 -18.41 10.13
N ASN A 76 -6.96 -17.43 9.22
CA ASN A 76 -7.08 -17.66 7.79
C ASN A 76 -5.97 -16.95 6.99
N GLN A 77 -4.85 -17.66 6.80
CA GLN A 77 -3.67 -17.19 6.06
C GLN A 77 -3.91 -16.90 4.58
N ASN A 78 -5.03 -17.37 4.01
CA ASN A 78 -5.42 -17.18 2.61
C ASN A 78 -6.55 -16.16 2.45
N SER A 79 -6.99 -15.52 3.54
CA SER A 79 -8.01 -14.46 3.48
C SER A 79 -7.55 -13.29 2.61
N ALA A 80 -8.46 -12.74 1.80
CA ALA A 80 -8.23 -11.51 1.03
C ALA A 80 -7.89 -10.31 1.93
N GLU A 81 -8.28 -10.36 3.22
CA GLU A 81 -7.94 -9.30 4.18
C GLU A 81 -6.43 -9.17 4.40
N TRP A 82 -5.64 -10.23 4.16
CA TRP A 82 -4.18 -10.13 4.20
C TRP A 82 -3.63 -9.11 3.20
N GLN A 83 -4.21 -9.04 2.00
CA GLN A 83 -3.78 -8.06 1.01
C GLN A 83 -4.13 -6.65 1.46
N ALA A 84 -5.32 -6.44 2.02
CA ALA A 84 -5.70 -5.13 2.53
C ALA A 84 -4.89 -4.70 3.76
N PHE A 85 -4.49 -5.65 4.60
CA PHE A 85 -3.54 -5.44 5.69
C PHE A 85 -2.17 -5.00 5.18
N ILE A 86 -1.65 -5.63 4.13
CA ILE A 86 -0.38 -5.26 3.48
C ILE A 86 -0.49 -3.84 2.88
N ASN A 87 -1.49 -3.57 2.05
CA ASN A 87 -1.69 -2.26 1.43
C ASN A 87 -1.83 -1.13 2.46
N ALA A 88 -2.41 -1.43 3.63
CA ALA A 88 -2.50 -0.46 4.71
C ALA A 88 -1.12 -0.10 5.31
N LEU A 89 -0.11 -0.97 5.21
CA LEU A 89 1.17 -0.81 5.93
C LEU A 89 2.37 -0.53 5.02
N THR A 90 2.19 -0.55 3.71
CA THR A 90 3.18 -0.15 2.69
C THR A 90 3.42 1.37 2.69
N THR A 91 4.57 1.80 2.19
CA THR A 91 4.93 3.23 2.08
C THR A 91 5.27 3.53 0.62
N ASN A 92 4.35 4.21 -0.07
CA ASN A 92 4.33 4.30 -1.52
C ASN A 92 4.78 5.68 -2.04
N LEU A 93 5.76 6.31 -1.38
CA LEU A 93 6.26 7.63 -1.80
C LEU A 93 7.14 7.49 -3.04
N THR A 94 6.66 8.01 -4.16
CA THR A 94 7.34 7.98 -5.46
C THR A 94 7.12 9.30 -6.21
N ALA A 95 7.89 9.52 -7.27
CA ALA A 95 7.78 10.68 -8.16
C ALA A 95 8.39 10.35 -9.53
N PHE A 96 7.91 11.03 -10.57
CA PHE A 96 8.51 10.95 -11.90
C PHE A 96 9.98 11.38 -11.84
N PHE A 97 10.83 10.61 -12.51
CA PHE A 97 12.26 10.82 -12.57
C PHE A 97 12.93 11.02 -11.19
N ARG A 98 12.42 10.36 -10.14
CA ARG A 98 13.09 10.30 -8.85
C ARG A 98 14.52 9.77 -9.05
N GLU A 99 15.49 10.41 -8.40
CA GLU A 99 16.92 10.08 -8.58
C GLU A 99 17.33 10.13 -10.06
N ALA A 100 17.02 11.26 -10.71
CA ALA A 100 17.10 11.48 -12.16
C ALA A 100 18.42 11.08 -12.85
N HIS A 101 19.52 11.00 -12.10
CA HIS A 101 20.84 10.60 -12.62
C HIS A 101 20.86 9.15 -13.12
N HIS A 102 19.93 8.28 -12.70
CA HIS A 102 19.85 6.90 -13.19
C HIS A 102 19.41 6.80 -14.67
N PHE A 103 18.58 7.71 -15.17
CA PHE A 103 17.98 7.58 -16.50
C PHE A 103 18.98 7.81 -17.66
N PRO A 104 19.90 8.79 -17.60
CA PRO A 104 20.98 8.89 -18.58
C PRO A 104 21.87 7.64 -18.62
N ILE A 105 22.16 7.06 -17.44
CA ILE A 105 22.94 5.81 -17.31
C ILE A 105 22.20 4.64 -17.96
N LEU A 106 20.90 4.51 -17.68
CA LEU A 106 20.02 3.51 -18.30
C LEU A 106 20.03 3.63 -19.82
N ALA A 107 19.85 4.83 -20.35
CA ALA A 107 19.83 5.10 -21.78
C ALA A 107 21.16 4.74 -22.46
N GLU A 108 22.29 5.11 -21.84
CA GLU A 108 23.62 4.76 -22.33
C GLU A 108 23.84 3.24 -22.34
N HIS A 109 23.47 2.56 -21.25
CA HIS A 109 23.59 1.12 -21.15
C HIS A 109 22.74 0.41 -22.20
N ALA A 110 21.50 0.85 -22.40
CA ALA A 110 20.57 0.26 -23.34
C ALA A 110 21.03 0.42 -24.81
N ARG A 111 21.62 1.56 -25.18
CA ARG A 111 22.16 1.79 -26.54
C ARG A 111 23.29 0.82 -26.93
N ARG A 112 24.04 0.30 -25.96
CA ARG A 112 25.15 -0.63 -26.18
C ARG A 112 24.72 -2.10 -26.28
N ARG A 113 23.45 -2.42 -26.02
CA ARG A 113 22.94 -3.79 -26.04
C ARG A 113 22.10 -4.04 -27.29
N HIS A 114 22.17 -5.26 -27.78
CA HIS A 114 21.38 -5.75 -28.90
C HIS A 114 20.31 -6.74 -28.42
N GLY A 115 19.29 -6.96 -29.26
CA GLY A 115 18.11 -7.73 -28.89
C GLY A 115 17.10 -6.91 -28.09
N GLU A 116 16.13 -7.60 -27.49
CA GLU A 116 15.11 -6.98 -26.65
C GLU A 116 15.70 -6.55 -25.29
N TYR A 117 15.69 -5.26 -25.01
CA TYR A 117 16.17 -4.72 -23.75
C TYR A 117 15.10 -4.83 -22.65
N ARG A 118 15.37 -5.59 -21.59
CA ARG A 118 14.41 -5.85 -20.51
C ARG A 118 14.79 -5.14 -19.21
N VAL A 119 13.81 -4.49 -18.59
CA VAL A 119 13.95 -3.84 -17.28
C VAL A 119 12.88 -4.36 -16.34
N TRP A 120 13.25 -4.53 -15.08
CA TRP A 120 12.31 -4.80 -13.99
C TRP A 120 12.34 -3.64 -12.98
N SER A 121 11.21 -2.94 -12.86
CA SER A 121 10.92 -2.06 -11.72
C SER A 121 10.30 -2.91 -10.61
N ALA A 122 11.06 -3.17 -9.55
CA ALA A 122 10.71 -4.14 -8.51
C ALA A 122 9.80 -3.61 -7.40
N ALA A 123 9.65 -2.28 -7.29
CA ALA A 123 8.78 -1.59 -6.35
C ALA A 123 8.12 -0.40 -7.08
N ALA A 124 7.22 -0.74 -8.00
CA ALA A 124 6.67 0.20 -8.98
C ALA A 124 5.80 1.32 -8.38
N SER A 125 5.25 1.11 -7.17
CA SER A 125 4.31 2.01 -6.53
C SER A 125 3.18 2.40 -7.50
N THR A 126 2.83 3.68 -7.58
CA THR A 126 1.78 4.24 -8.45
C THR A 126 2.19 4.41 -9.92
N GLY A 127 3.36 3.91 -10.32
CA GLY A 127 3.76 3.80 -11.72
C GLY A 127 4.75 4.84 -12.23
N GLU A 128 5.06 5.87 -11.45
CA GLU A 128 5.95 6.95 -11.88
C GLU A 128 7.34 6.46 -12.30
N GLU A 129 7.92 5.47 -11.58
CA GLU A 129 9.20 4.86 -11.94
C GLU A 129 9.14 4.06 -13.25
N PRO A 130 8.27 3.04 -13.42
CA PRO A 130 8.21 2.29 -14.67
C PRO A 130 7.83 3.16 -15.88
N TYR A 131 7.03 4.22 -15.69
CA TYR A 131 6.79 5.20 -16.76
C TYR A 131 8.02 6.04 -17.07
N SER A 132 8.79 6.50 -16.07
CA SER A 132 10.05 7.21 -16.28
C SER A 132 11.08 6.36 -17.05
N ILE A 133 11.16 5.06 -16.71
CA ILE A 133 11.97 4.06 -17.43
C ILE A 133 11.49 3.93 -18.88
N ALA A 134 10.18 3.74 -19.08
CA ALA A 134 9.61 3.58 -20.42
C ALA A 134 9.84 4.80 -21.31
N ILE A 135 9.64 6.02 -20.79
CA ILE A 135 9.93 7.28 -21.50
C ILE A 135 11.41 7.33 -21.89
N THR A 136 12.30 7.04 -20.95
CA THR A 136 13.76 7.02 -21.20
C THR A 136 14.15 6.03 -22.31
N LEU A 137 13.58 4.83 -22.31
CA LEU A 137 13.85 3.81 -23.32
C LEU A 137 13.23 4.15 -24.67
N ALA A 138 12.03 4.74 -24.69
CA ALA A 138 11.40 5.23 -25.91
C ALA A 138 12.26 6.32 -26.57
N ASP A 139 12.78 7.27 -25.79
CA ASP A 139 13.67 8.32 -26.30
C ASP A 139 15.02 7.78 -26.78
N ALA A 140 15.59 6.80 -26.08
CA ALA A 140 16.91 6.27 -26.38
C ALA A 140 16.93 5.22 -27.51
N LEU A 141 15.88 4.41 -27.64
CA LEU A 141 15.82 3.25 -28.53
C LEU A 141 14.68 3.30 -29.56
N GLY A 142 13.75 4.24 -29.45
CA GLY A 142 12.51 4.28 -30.22
C GLY A 142 11.44 3.29 -29.71
N MET A 143 10.22 3.37 -30.28
CA MET A 143 9.06 2.55 -29.89
C MET A 143 8.82 1.34 -30.80
N ALA A 144 9.88 0.70 -31.29
CA ALA A 144 9.74 -0.48 -32.15
C ALA A 144 9.33 -1.73 -31.33
N PRO A 145 8.36 -2.55 -31.79
CA PRO A 145 8.01 -3.81 -31.15
C PRO A 145 9.24 -4.73 -31.00
N GLY A 146 9.36 -5.39 -29.84
CA GLY A 146 10.50 -6.27 -29.52
C GLY A 146 11.81 -5.55 -29.24
N ARG A 147 11.83 -4.20 -29.24
CA ARG A 147 13.04 -3.44 -28.93
C ARG A 147 13.34 -3.40 -27.43
N TRP A 148 12.31 -3.22 -26.61
CA TRP A 148 12.43 -3.20 -25.17
C TRP A 148 11.11 -3.56 -24.49
N LYS A 149 11.21 -3.98 -23.22
CA LYS A 149 10.08 -4.28 -22.36
C LYS A 149 10.39 -3.89 -20.91
N VAL A 150 9.45 -3.18 -20.29
CA VAL A 150 9.45 -2.92 -18.85
C VAL A 150 8.46 -3.89 -18.20
N PHE A 151 8.94 -4.63 -17.20
CA PHE A 151 8.12 -5.36 -16.24
C PHE A 151 8.12 -4.56 -14.94
N ALA A 152 6.95 -4.37 -14.34
CA ALA A 152 6.78 -3.59 -13.13
C ALA A 152 5.94 -4.40 -12.14
N SER A 153 6.41 -4.49 -10.90
CA SER A 153 5.72 -5.21 -9.83
C SER A 153 5.73 -4.41 -8.55
N ASP A 154 4.71 -4.62 -7.73
CA ASP A 154 4.63 -4.15 -6.36
C ASP A 154 3.86 -5.18 -5.54
N ILE A 155 4.06 -5.18 -4.22
CA ILE A 155 3.26 -6.02 -3.31
C ILE A 155 1.90 -5.38 -3.03
N ASP A 156 1.80 -4.06 -3.18
CA ASP A 156 0.59 -3.29 -2.93
C ASP A 156 -0.30 -3.27 -4.18
N THR A 157 -1.46 -3.94 -4.09
CA THR A 157 -2.38 -4.02 -5.22
C THR A 157 -3.10 -2.71 -5.50
N GLU A 158 -3.30 -1.85 -4.50
CA GLU A 158 -4.00 -0.56 -4.69
C GLU A 158 -3.16 0.40 -5.53
N VAL A 159 -1.84 0.41 -5.35
CA VAL A 159 -0.96 1.24 -6.18
C VAL A 159 -0.73 0.65 -7.57
N LEU A 160 -0.72 -0.67 -7.71
CA LEU A 160 -0.67 -1.30 -9.03
C LEU A 160 -1.88 -0.95 -9.90
N GLU A 161 -3.08 -0.89 -9.33
CA GLU A 161 -4.26 -0.46 -10.09
C GLU A 161 -4.16 1.00 -10.54
N LYS A 162 -3.59 1.89 -9.72
CA LYS A 162 -3.29 3.27 -10.14
C LYS A 162 -2.21 3.30 -11.23
N ALA A 163 -1.18 2.47 -11.12
CA ALA A 163 -0.15 2.36 -12.14
C ALA A 163 -0.74 1.87 -13.48
N ARG A 164 -1.76 1.01 -13.47
CA ARG A 164 -2.43 0.53 -14.70
C ARG A 164 -3.28 1.60 -15.37
N SER A 165 -3.85 2.54 -14.61
CA SER A 165 -4.69 3.60 -15.19
C SER A 165 -3.89 4.69 -15.93
N GLY A 166 -2.58 4.76 -15.68
CA GLY A 166 -1.78 5.95 -16.01
C GLY A 166 -2.17 7.15 -15.16
#